data_AF-H8MQU4-F1
#
_entry.id   AF-H8MQU4-F1
#
_cell.length_a   1.000
_cell.length_b   1.000
_cell.length_c   1.000
_cell.angle_alpha   90.00
_cell.angle_beta   90.00
_cell.angle_gamma   90.00
#
_symmetry.space_group_name_H-M   'P 1'
#
loop_
_entity.id
_entity.type
_entity.pdbx_description
1 polymer ?
#
loop_
_entity_poly.entity_id
_entity_poly.type
_entity_poly.pdbx_seq_one_letter_code
_entity_poly.pdbx_strand_id
1 'polypeptide(L)'
;MHPSDNERAHITDAIQKQKNALAPLRITGSPSEVGQGLVALAELYGMLEDHAASREHYEEAFGFFKTAGNKPGQAQALFGLGVVKAHFEDHKGAIEHMATAALLFNEARDREGEALTRACIGESLRAMGEADGAEEKYQEALILYRQTRNNERIARLLLDIGDLRMAKGEYEPARKRFLEAVPLLEQGEDPEALALGHLLLGESEGLLGHHDNARPHLLRAVDVYGELHDHVYEARARWDLGLSCYYLQDYAAAREQFEAVLPMYEDLKQHDEVAKVKNVLAHFAARGV
;
A
#
# COMPACT_ATOMS: atom_id res chain seq x y z
N MET A 1 0.49 -4.44 11.85
CA MET A 1 1.44 -5.33 12.56
C MET A 1 1.62 -4.74 13.93
N HIS A 2 1.26 -5.46 15.00
CA HIS A 2 1.37 -4.94 16.35
C HIS A 2 2.83 -4.60 16.68
N PRO A 3 3.14 -3.43 17.26
CA PRO A 3 4.51 -3.08 17.59
C PRO A 3 5.08 -4.09 18.59
N SER A 4 6.32 -4.51 18.37
CA SER A 4 7.08 -5.37 19.28
C SER A 4 7.28 -4.70 20.64
N ASP A 5 7.59 -5.48 21.68
CA ASP A 5 7.78 -4.93 23.04
C ASP A 5 8.88 -3.85 23.09
N ASN A 6 9.92 -4.00 22.28
CA ASN A 6 11.00 -3.03 22.20
C ASN A 6 10.55 -1.73 21.50
N GLU A 7 9.78 -1.84 20.42
CA GLU A 7 9.18 -0.67 19.75
C GLU A 7 8.18 0.04 20.66
N ARG A 8 7.33 -0.71 21.38
CA ARG A 8 6.40 -0.16 22.37
C ARG A 8 7.13 0.64 23.44
N ALA A 9 8.26 0.14 23.95
CA ALA A 9 9.07 0.86 24.93
C ALA A 9 9.64 2.17 24.37
N HIS A 10 10.18 2.15 23.15
CA HIS A 10 10.68 3.35 22.48
C HIS A 10 9.59 4.38 22.20
N ILE A 11 8.41 3.94 21.73
CA ILE A 11 7.28 4.84 21.47
C ILE A 11 6.76 5.43 22.79
N THR A 12 6.71 4.65 23.86
CA THR A 12 6.29 5.14 25.18
C THR A 12 7.23 6.21 25.73
N ASP A 13 8.55 6.05 25.57
CA ASP A 13 9.54 7.08 25.91
C ASP A 13 9.36 8.35 25.05
N ALA A 14 9.11 8.19 23.74
CA ALA A 14 8.83 9.30 22.85
C ALA A 14 7.55 10.06 23.26
N ILE A 15 6.49 9.35 23.66
CA ILE A 15 5.27 9.96 24.19
C ILE A 15 5.58 10.77 25.45
N GLN A 16 6.39 10.24 26.37
CA GLN A 16 6.74 10.97 27.58
C GLN A 16 7.55 12.23 27.28
N LYS A 17 8.54 12.14 26.37
CA LYS A 17 9.31 13.30 25.89
C LYS A 17 8.40 14.35 25.26
N GLN A 18 7.46 13.92 24.42
CA GLN A 18 6.54 14.81 23.74
C GLN A 18 5.56 15.47 24.72
N LYS A 19 5.05 14.75 25.72
CA LYS A 19 4.24 15.32 26.81
C LYS A 19 5.02 16.38 27.59
N ASN A 20 6.28 16.11 27.91
CA ASN A 20 7.15 17.06 28.61
C ASN A 20 7.42 18.32 27.78
N ALA A 21 7.58 18.17 26.45
CA ALA A 21 7.74 19.30 25.54
C ALA A 21 6.44 20.10 25.35
N LEU A 22 5.29 19.44 25.35
CA LEU A 22 3.98 20.08 25.17
C LEU A 22 3.51 20.85 26.41
N ALA A 23 3.88 20.40 27.62
CA ALA A 23 3.46 21.01 28.88
C ALA A 23 3.75 22.53 28.97
N PRO A 24 4.98 23.03 28.70
CA PRO A 24 5.25 24.47 28.69
C PRO A 24 4.53 25.18 27.53
N LEU A 25 4.46 24.57 26.34
CA LEU A 25 3.79 25.14 25.17
C LEU A 25 2.30 25.38 25.42
N ARG A 26 1.62 24.56 26.22
CA ARG A 26 0.22 24.80 26.61
C ARG A 26 0.01 26.11 27.39
N ILE A 27 1.06 26.65 28.02
CA ILE A 27 0.99 27.88 28.82
C ILE A 27 1.46 29.07 28.00
N THR A 28 2.58 28.93 27.29
CA THR A 28 3.28 30.06 26.64
C THR A 28 3.27 30.00 25.12
N GLY A 29 2.94 28.86 24.54
CA GLY A 29 2.96 28.62 23.10
C GLY A 29 1.73 29.19 22.41
N SER A 30 1.88 29.46 21.12
CA SER A 30 0.76 29.78 20.24
C SER A 30 -0.17 28.57 20.08
N PRO A 31 -1.46 28.79 19.78
CA PRO A 31 -2.37 27.70 19.49
C PRO A 31 -1.87 26.75 18.38
N SER A 32 -1.13 27.25 17.38
CA SER A 32 -0.53 26.38 16.34
C SER A 32 0.58 25.48 16.88
N GLU A 33 1.44 25.98 17.77
CA GLU A 33 2.52 25.17 18.38
C GLU A 33 1.95 24.07 19.28
N VAL A 34 0.91 24.40 20.06
CA VAL A 34 0.19 23.41 20.87
C VAL A 34 -0.48 22.36 19.99
N GLY A 35 -1.15 22.80 18.92
CA GLY A 35 -1.76 21.90 17.93
C GLY A 35 -0.76 20.95 17.30
N GLN A 36 0.42 21.43 16.90
CA GLN A 36 1.47 20.59 16.32
C GLN A 36 1.98 19.56 17.33
N GLY A 37 2.16 19.97 18.59
CA GLY A 37 2.60 19.06 19.63
C GLY A 37 1.58 17.97 19.95
N LEU A 38 0.28 18.28 19.81
CA LEU A 38 -0.82 17.32 19.94
C LEU A 38 -0.92 16.35 18.76
N VAL A 39 -0.71 16.82 17.52
CA VAL A 39 -0.61 15.94 16.35
C VAL A 39 0.50 14.90 16.55
N ALA A 40 1.68 15.33 17.00
CA ALA A 40 2.78 14.39 17.26
C ALA A 40 2.43 13.37 18.35
N LEU A 41 1.71 13.76 19.41
CA LEU A 41 1.19 12.79 20.38
C LEU A 41 0.19 11.83 19.73
N ALA A 42 -0.72 12.34 18.92
CA ALA A 42 -1.74 11.55 18.27
C ALA A 42 -1.12 10.48 17.33
N GLU A 43 -0.10 10.83 16.57
CA GLU A 43 0.67 9.92 15.73
C GLU A 43 1.37 8.84 16.56
N LEU A 44 2.06 9.22 17.64
CA LEU A 44 2.73 8.27 18.55
C LEU A 44 1.75 7.30 19.22
N TYR A 45 0.59 7.79 19.66
CA TYR A 45 -0.47 6.94 20.20
C TYR A 45 -1.07 6.02 19.13
N GLY A 46 -1.19 6.49 17.89
CA GLY A 46 -1.55 5.66 16.74
C GLY A 46 -0.56 4.52 16.50
N MET A 47 0.74 4.78 16.65
CA MET A 47 1.79 3.73 16.57
C MET A 47 1.71 2.71 17.71
N LEU A 48 1.19 3.08 18.88
CA LEU A 48 0.88 2.14 19.97
C LEU A 48 -0.47 1.44 19.81
N GLU A 49 -1.23 1.76 18.77
CA GLU A 49 -2.62 1.32 18.57
C GLU A 49 -3.56 1.74 19.70
N ASP A 50 -3.18 2.78 20.46
CA ASP A 50 -4.08 3.47 21.39
C ASP A 50 -4.83 4.54 20.61
N HIS A 51 -5.79 4.05 19.81
CA HIS A 51 -6.54 4.89 18.91
C HIS A 51 -7.51 5.85 19.62
N ALA A 52 -7.91 5.53 20.86
CA ALA A 52 -8.73 6.42 21.66
C ALA A 52 -7.94 7.68 22.04
N ALA A 53 -6.72 7.50 22.55
CA ALA A 53 -5.83 8.63 22.84
C ALA A 53 -5.41 9.36 21.56
N SER A 54 -5.13 8.62 20.47
CA SER A 54 -4.82 9.23 19.17
C SER A 54 -5.94 10.15 18.69
N ARG A 55 -7.18 9.67 18.72
CA ARG A 55 -8.36 10.44 18.35
C ARG A 55 -8.54 11.68 19.22
N GLU A 56 -8.45 11.54 20.54
CA GLU A 56 -8.60 12.67 21.47
C GLU A 56 -7.60 13.78 21.17
N HIS A 57 -6.33 13.43 20.94
CA HIS A 57 -5.29 14.39 20.62
C HIS A 57 -5.46 15.04 19.25
N TYR A 58 -5.93 14.33 18.23
CA TYR A 58 -6.27 14.95 16.94
C TYR A 58 -7.48 15.89 17.04
N GLU A 59 -8.53 15.52 17.80
CA GLU A 59 -9.70 16.40 18.04
C GLU A 59 -9.28 17.67 18.79
N GLU A 60 -8.43 17.54 19.80
CA GLU A 60 -7.87 18.68 20.53
C GLU A 60 -7.00 19.56 19.61
N ALA A 61 -6.09 18.96 18.84
CA ALA A 61 -5.24 19.66 17.88
C ALA A 61 -6.06 20.46 16.86
N PHE A 62 -7.12 19.86 16.32
CA PHE A 62 -8.03 20.52 15.40
C PHE A 62 -8.64 21.79 16.00
N GLY A 63 -9.08 21.75 17.26
CA GLY A 63 -9.60 22.92 17.98
C GLY A 63 -8.58 24.06 18.10
N PHE A 64 -7.33 23.71 18.40
CA PHE A 64 -6.22 24.67 18.47
C PHE A 64 -5.90 25.29 17.10
N PHE A 65 -5.81 24.48 16.04
CA PHE A 65 -5.57 24.97 14.68
C PHE A 65 -6.73 25.81 14.14
N LYS A 66 -7.97 25.47 14.49
CA LYS A 66 -9.15 26.27 14.15
C LYS A 66 -9.09 27.65 14.82
N THR A 67 -8.71 27.70 16.09
CA THR A 67 -8.52 28.95 16.83
C THR A 67 -7.39 29.80 16.23
N ALA A 68 -6.32 29.15 15.76
CA ALA A 68 -5.21 29.81 15.09
C ALA A 68 -5.50 30.28 13.66
N GLY A 69 -6.60 29.83 13.04
CA GLY A 69 -6.83 29.99 11.59
C GLY A 69 -5.83 29.22 10.73
N ASN A 70 -5.12 28.23 11.29
CA ASN A 70 -4.10 27.43 10.60
C ASN A 70 -4.79 26.32 9.77
N LYS A 71 -5.02 26.60 8.48
CA LYS A 71 -5.67 25.63 7.57
C LYS A 71 -4.86 24.35 7.33
N PRO A 72 -3.53 24.39 7.08
CA PRO A 72 -2.73 23.16 6.99
C PRO A 72 -2.85 22.27 8.23
N GLY A 73 -2.77 22.85 9.43
CA GLY A 73 -2.91 22.10 10.67
C GLY A 73 -4.30 21.51 10.86
N GLN A 74 -5.36 22.26 10.51
CA GLN A 74 -6.72 21.73 10.50
C GLN A 74 -6.87 20.53 9.54
N ALA A 75 -6.27 20.63 8.35
CA ALA A 75 -6.27 19.56 7.36
C ALA A 75 -5.53 18.32 7.89
N GLN A 76 -4.34 18.48 8.47
CA GLN A 76 -3.56 17.39 9.05
C GLN A 76 -4.31 16.68 10.17
N ALA A 77 -4.94 17.42 11.09
CA ALA A 77 -5.70 16.83 12.18
C ALA A 77 -6.93 16.05 11.67
N LEU A 78 -7.66 16.60 10.68
CA LEU A 78 -8.79 15.90 10.07
C LEU A 78 -8.36 14.67 9.27
N PHE A 79 -7.25 14.74 8.54
CA PHE A 79 -6.67 13.59 7.86
C PHE A 79 -6.33 12.48 8.87
N GLY A 80 -5.65 12.82 9.97
CA GLY A 80 -5.34 11.89 11.05
C GLY A 80 -6.57 11.23 11.66
N LEU A 81 -7.63 12.00 11.94
CA LEU A 81 -8.93 11.45 12.39
C LEU A 81 -9.54 10.49 11.37
N GLY A 82 -9.43 10.83 10.08
CA GLY A 82 -9.85 9.97 8.99
C GLY A 82 -9.11 8.64 8.99
N VAL A 83 -7.78 8.67 9.10
CA VAL A 83 -6.93 7.46 9.15
C VAL A 83 -7.31 6.58 10.35
N VAL A 84 -7.49 7.18 11.53
CA VAL A 84 -7.93 6.46 12.73
C VAL A 84 -9.27 5.78 12.49
N LYS A 85 -10.25 6.45 11.87
CA LYS A 85 -11.55 5.84 11.54
C LYS A 85 -11.44 4.70 10.53
N ALA A 86 -10.65 4.87 9.48
CA ALA A 86 -10.46 3.84 8.45
C ALA A 86 -9.87 2.55 9.05
N HIS A 87 -9.00 2.68 10.06
CA HIS A 87 -8.44 1.54 10.77
C HIS A 87 -9.47 0.70 11.53
N PHE A 88 -10.60 1.28 11.95
CA PHE A 88 -11.73 0.58 12.60
C PHE A 88 -12.84 0.22 11.61
N GLU A 89 -12.53 0.14 10.32
CA GLU A 89 -13.48 -0.19 9.26
C GLU A 89 -14.65 0.82 9.14
N ASP A 90 -14.59 1.98 9.83
CA ASP A 90 -15.48 3.12 9.61
C ASP A 90 -15.00 3.92 8.39
N HIS A 91 -14.98 3.27 7.23
CA HIS A 91 -14.53 3.86 5.98
C HIS A 91 -15.41 5.04 5.55
N LYS A 92 -16.72 4.99 5.83
CA LYS A 92 -17.64 6.11 5.55
C LYS A 92 -17.28 7.34 6.37
N GLY A 93 -17.13 7.19 7.67
CA GLY A 93 -16.74 8.30 8.54
C GLY A 93 -15.32 8.80 8.25
N ALA A 94 -14.41 7.92 7.83
CA ALA A 94 -13.07 8.28 7.40
C ALA A 94 -13.11 9.22 6.17
N ILE A 95 -13.89 8.85 5.16
CA ILE A 95 -14.07 9.63 3.93
C ILE A 95 -14.62 11.03 4.24
N GLU A 96 -15.57 11.18 5.18
CA GLU A 96 -16.09 12.50 5.57
C GLU A 96 -15.01 13.44 6.11
N HIS A 97 -14.13 12.92 6.99
CA HIS A 97 -13.03 13.70 7.58
C HIS A 97 -11.96 14.00 6.52
N MET A 98 -11.56 12.99 5.74
CA MET A 98 -10.56 13.12 4.69
C MET A 98 -11.04 14.05 3.56
N ALA A 99 -12.31 14.04 3.17
CA ALA A 99 -12.83 14.94 2.15
C ALA A 99 -12.72 16.41 2.60
N THR A 100 -12.99 16.68 3.87
CA THR A 100 -12.80 18.02 4.45
C THR A 100 -11.32 18.40 4.51
N ALA A 101 -10.45 17.46 4.89
CA ALA A 101 -9.00 17.67 4.89
C ALA A 101 -8.46 17.99 3.49
N ALA A 102 -8.89 17.27 2.45
CA ALA A 102 -8.47 17.51 1.07
C ALA A 102 -8.83 18.93 0.59
N LEU A 103 -10.02 19.42 0.94
CA LEU A 103 -10.43 20.80 0.64
C LEU A 103 -9.52 21.83 1.32
N LEU A 104 -9.19 21.61 2.60
CA LEU A 104 -8.31 22.50 3.36
C LEU A 104 -6.87 22.48 2.83
N PHE A 105 -6.34 21.32 2.45
CA PHE A 105 -5.03 21.21 1.79
C PHE A 105 -5.02 21.96 0.45
N ASN A 106 -6.06 21.81 -0.37
CA ASN A 106 -6.20 22.57 -1.61
C ASN A 106 -6.24 24.10 -1.35
N GLU A 107 -7.02 24.55 -0.37
CA GLU A 107 -7.07 25.97 0.02
C GLU A 107 -5.72 26.50 0.51
N ALA A 108 -4.95 25.65 1.21
CA ALA A 108 -3.59 25.94 1.64
C ALA A 108 -2.55 25.81 0.52
N ARG A 109 -2.94 25.34 -0.66
CA ARG A 109 -2.05 25.00 -1.80
C ARG A 109 -1.02 23.91 -1.47
N ASP A 110 -1.33 23.07 -0.50
CA ASP A 110 -0.55 21.89 -0.18
C ASP A 110 -0.97 20.73 -1.08
N ARG A 111 -0.30 20.62 -2.23
CA ARG A 111 -0.59 19.60 -3.25
C ARG A 111 -0.26 18.20 -2.76
N GLU A 112 0.75 18.05 -1.92
CA GLU A 112 1.21 16.75 -1.43
C GLU A 112 0.22 16.21 -0.39
N GLY A 113 -0.19 17.03 0.58
CA GLY A 113 -1.22 16.67 1.55
C GLY A 113 -2.57 16.36 0.89
N GLU A 114 -2.94 17.13 -0.14
CA GLU A 114 -4.15 16.87 -0.92
C GLU A 114 -4.07 15.51 -1.66
N ALA A 115 -2.94 15.24 -2.33
CA ALA A 115 -2.72 14.00 -3.07
C ALA A 115 -2.80 12.77 -2.15
N LEU A 116 -2.10 12.82 -1.02
CA LEU A 116 -2.13 11.75 -0.02
C LEU A 116 -3.53 11.51 0.50
N THR A 117 -4.25 12.59 0.83
CA THR A 117 -5.62 12.49 1.35
C THR A 117 -6.55 11.85 0.32
N ARG A 118 -6.46 12.23 -0.96
CA ARG A 118 -7.27 11.63 -2.04
C ARG A 118 -6.92 10.16 -2.25
N ALA A 119 -5.65 9.78 -2.16
CA ALA A 119 -5.24 8.38 -2.21
C ALA A 119 -5.87 7.55 -1.08
N CYS A 120 -5.83 8.03 0.17
CA CYS A 120 -6.43 7.33 1.30
C CYS A 120 -7.97 7.24 1.23
N ILE A 121 -8.63 8.24 0.62
CA ILE A 121 -10.07 8.13 0.28
C ILE A 121 -10.27 7.00 -0.72
N GLY A 122 -9.42 6.90 -1.74
CA GLY A 122 -9.44 5.81 -2.71
C GLY A 122 -9.29 4.43 -2.07
N GLU A 123 -8.36 4.28 -1.12
CA GLU A 123 -8.17 3.06 -0.33
C GLU A 123 -9.43 2.71 0.48
N SER A 124 -10.06 3.70 1.12
CA SER A 124 -11.29 3.48 1.89
C SER A 124 -12.46 3.06 0.99
N LEU A 125 -12.61 3.66 -0.18
CA LEU A 125 -13.61 3.27 -1.18
C LEU A 125 -13.36 1.84 -1.69
N ARG A 126 -12.10 1.49 -1.95
CA ARG A 126 -11.70 0.14 -2.37
C ARG A 126 -12.07 -0.89 -1.29
N ALA A 127 -11.79 -0.60 -0.02
CA ALA A 127 -12.15 -1.47 1.10
C ALA A 127 -13.67 -1.67 1.23
N MET A 128 -14.47 -0.67 0.85
CA MET A 128 -15.93 -0.77 0.78
C MET A 128 -16.45 -1.50 -0.48
N GLY A 129 -15.57 -1.92 -1.40
CA GLY A 129 -15.94 -2.55 -2.66
C GLY A 129 -16.33 -1.56 -3.78
N GLU A 130 -16.16 -0.26 -3.56
CA GLU A 130 -16.48 0.80 -4.52
C GLU A 130 -15.30 1.04 -5.49
N ALA A 131 -15.00 0.05 -6.32
CA ALA A 131 -13.80 0.03 -7.18
C ALA A 131 -13.74 1.21 -8.19
N ASP A 132 -14.87 1.67 -8.72
CA ASP A 132 -14.89 2.81 -9.66
C ASP A 132 -14.60 4.14 -8.93
N GLY A 133 -15.17 4.34 -7.75
CA GLY A 133 -14.91 5.51 -6.92
C GLY A 133 -13.46 5.54 -6.41
N ALA A 134 -12.92 4.39 -6.03
CA ALA A 134 -11.52 4.25 -5.64
C ALA A 134 -10.58 4.69 -6.77
N GLU A 135 -10.85 4.20 -7.98
CA GLU A 135 -10.05 4.55 -9.15
C GLU A 135 -10.11 6.05 -9.48
N GLU A 136 -11.28 6.67 -9.41
CA GLU A 136 -11.43 8.12 -9.61
C GLU A 136 -10.53 8.90 -8.62
N LYS A 137 -10.55 8.52 -7.34
CA LYS A 137 -9.75 9.19 -6.30
C LYS A 137 -8.25 8.95 -6.47
N TYR A 138 -7.85 7.75 -6.89
CA TYR A 138 -6.46 7.49 -7.25
C TYR A 138 -6.00 8.29 -8.47
N GLN A 139 -6.86 8.48 -9.48
CA GLN A 139 -6.53 9.30 -10.65
C GLN A 139 -6.37 10.78 -10.28
N GLU A 140 -7.23 11.31 -9.40
CA GLU A 140 -7.08 12.67 -8.87
C GLU A 140 -5.74 12.84 -8.11
N ALA A 141 -5.41 11.89 -7.23
CA ALA A 141 -4.14 11.89 -6.50
C ALA A 141 -2.93 11.79 -7.44
N LEU A 142 -3.01 10.94 -8.48
CA LEU A 142 -1.97 10.77 -9.49
C LEU A 142 -1.66 12.07 -10.23
N ILE A 143 -2.69 12.86 -10.56
CA ILE A 143 -2.53 14.18 -11.20
C ILE A 143 -1.74 15.13 -10.27
N LEU A 144 -2.03 15.12 -8.98
CA LEU A 144 -1.36 15.97 -8.00
C LEU A 144 0.09 15.52 -7.75
N TYR A 145 0.35 14.24 -7.57
CA TYR A 145 1.72 13.73 -7.40
C TYR A 145 2.59 13.95 -8.64
N ARG A 146 2.02 13.92 -9.84
CA ARG A 146 2.75 14.34 -11.07
C ARG A 146 3.16 15.81 -11.04
N GLN A 147 2.38 16.67 -10.39
CA GLN A 147 2.74 18.10 -10.23
C GLN A 147 3.84 18.28 -9.18
N THR A 148 3.84 17.49 -8.11
CA THR A 148 4.89 17.52 -7.07
C THR A 148 6.12 16.69 -7.45
N ARG A 149 6.04 15.89 -8.53
CA ARG A 149 7.09 14.99 -9.04
C ARG A 149 7.48 13.90 -8.03
N ASN A 150 6.50 13.42 -7.26
CA ASN A 150 6.71 12.31 -6.34
C ASN A 150 6.60 10.96 -7.08
N ASN A 151 7.70 10.53 -7.71
CA ASN A 151 7.73 9.31 -8.53
C ASN A 151 7.37 8.04 -7.75
N GLU A 152 7.75 7.96 -6.48
CA GLU A 152 7.41 6.81 -5.60
C GLU A 152 5.89 6.70 -5.43
N ARG A 153 5.22 7.80 -5.09
CA ARG A 153 3.76 7.83 -4.93
C ARG A 153 3.01 7.64 -6.25
N ILE A 154 3.55 8.19 -7.35
CA ILE A 154 3.02 7.95 -8.71
C ILE A 154 3.06 6.46 -9.02
N ALA A 155 4.18 5.78 -8.79
CA ALA A 155 4.32 4.37 -9.08
C ALA A 155 3.33 3.51 -8.29
N ARG A 156 3.23 3.71 -6.97
CA ARG A 156 2.29 2.94 -6.14
C ARG A 156 0.83 3.13 -6.58
N LEU A 157 0.40 4.36 -6.87
CA LEU A 157 -0.95 4.60 -7.39
C LEU A 157 -1.19 3.95 -8.75
N LEU A 158 -0.18 3.89 -9.62
CA LEU A 158 -0.29 3.17 -10.89
C LEU A 158 -0.46 1.67 -10.66
N LEU A 159 0.24 1.08 -9.67
CA LEU A 159 0.00 -0.31 -9.25
C LEU A 159 -1.43 -0.50 -8.74
N ASP A 160 -1.92 0.36 -7.85
CA ASP A 160 -3.28 0.26 -7.31
C ASP A 160 -4.37 0.37 -8.38
N ILE A 161 -4.24 1.33 -9.30
CA ILE A 161 -5.15 1.48 -10.43
C ILE A 161 -5.08 0.25 -11.34
N GLY A 162 -3.86 -0.25 -11.62
CA GLY A 162 -3.68 -1.44 -12.43
C GLY A 162 -4.33 -2.67 -11.81
N ASP A 163 -4.19 -2.86 -10.50
CA ASP A 163 -4.76 -3.98 -9.76
C ASP A 163 -6.30 -3.92 -9.70
N LEU A 164 -6.87 -2.72 -9.51
CA LEU A 164 -8.33 -2.52 -9.66
C LEU A 164 -8.83 -2.92 -11.06
N ARG A 165 -8.04 -2.64 -12.09
CA ARG A 165 -8.36 -3.00 -13.48
C ARG A 165 -8.20 -4.51 -13.72
N MET A 166 -7.20 -5.15 -13.13
CA MET A 166 -7.04 -6.61 -13.13
C MET A 166 -8.28 -7.30 -12.55
N ALA A 167 -8.78 -6.81 -11.41
CA ALA A 167 -9.98 -7.34 -10.76
C ALA A 167 -11.26 -7.19 -11.63
N LYS A 168 -11.31 -6.21 -12.53
CA LYS A 168 -12.38 -6.03 -13.52
C LYS A 168 -12.20 -6.90 -14.79
N GLY A 169 -11.11 -7.66 -14.89
CA GLY A 169 -10.74 -8.42 -16.10
C GLY A 169 -10.15 -7.56 -17.21
N GLU A 170 -9.79 -6.31 -16.91
CA GLU A 170 -9.24 -5.35 -17.87
C GLU A 170 -7.71 -5.43 -17.92
N TYR A 171 -7.19 -6.57 -18.39
CA TYR A 171 -5.76 -6.88 -18.34
C TYR A 171 -4.90 -5.93 -19.18
N GLU A 172 -5.39 -5.49 -20.35
CA GLU A 172 -4.65 -4.57 -21.22
C GLU A 172 -4.53 -3.15 -20.61
N PRO A 173 -5.61 -2.52 -20.08
CA PRO A 173 -5.49 -1.31 -19.27
C PRO A 173 -4.60 -1.47 -18.05
N ALA A 174 -4.70 -2.58 -17.32
CA ALA A 174 -3.87 -2.84 -16.14
C ALA A 174 -2.38 -2.89 -16.49
N ARG A 175 -2.02 -3.69 -17.51
CA ARG A 175 -0.67 -3.82 -18.04
C ARG A 175 -0.04 -2.48 -18.38
N LYS A 176 -0.80 -1.55 -18.99
CA LYS A 176 -0.30 -0.19 -19.30
C LYS A 176 0.07 0.60 -18.06
N ARG A 177 -0.66 0.43 -16.94
CA ARG A 177 -0.33 1.09 -15.67
C ARG A 177 0.91 0.49 -15.05
N PHE A 178 1.04 -0.84 -15.06
CA PHE A 178 2.23 -1.51 -14.56
C PHE A 178 3.49 -1.18 -15.37
N LEU A 179 3.39 -1.10 -16.71
CA LEU A 179 4.48 -0.64 -17.59
C LEU A 179 4.91 0.80 -17.31
N GLU A 180 4.01 1.66 -16.84
CA GLU A 180 4.34 3.01 -16.42
C GLU A 180 4.98 3.03 -15.01
N ALA A 181 4.55 2.14 -14.11
CA ALA A 181 5.01 2.08 -12.72
C ALA A 181 6.42 1.49 -12.57
N VAL A 182 6.71 0.37 -13.23
CA VAL A 182 7.96 -0.39 -13.03
C VAL A 182 9.23 0.47 -13.23
N PRO A 183 9.38 1.25 -14.31
CA PRO A 183 10.57 2.08 -14.51
C PRO A 183 10.75 3.19 -13.44
N LEU A 184 9.66 3.62 -12.80
CA LEU A 184 9.72 4.57 -11.68
C LEU A 184 10.20 3.89 -10.40
N LEU A 185 9.82 2.64 -10.18
CA LEU A 185 10.23 1.82 -9.04
C LEU A 185 11.69 1.38 -9.15
N GLU A 186 12.17 1.10 -10.37
CA GLU A 186 13.59 0.78 -10.63
C GLU A 186 14.55 1.94 -10.26
N GLN A 187 14.03 3.17 -10.21
CA GLN A 187 14.80 4.37 -9.82
C GLN A 187 14.73 4.65 -8.32
N GLY A 188 13.86 3.93 -7.58
CA GLY A 188 13.62 4.12 -6.15
C GLY A 188 14.35 3.11 -5.27
N GLU A 189 14.10 3.20 -3.97
CA GLU A 189 14.68 2.32 -2.94
C GLU A 189 13.60 1.47 -2.23
N ASP A 190 12.53 1.11 -2.96
CA ASP A 190 11.42 0.32 -2.46
C ASP A 190 11.38 -1.06 -3.16
N PRO A 191 12.14 -2.05 -2.64
CA PRO A 191 12.23 -3.38 -3.25
C PRO A 191 10.89 -4.13 -3.21
N GLU A 192 10.06 -3.90 -2.18
CA GLU A 192 8.73 -4.52 -2.07
C GLU A 192 7.80 -4.04 -3.18
N ALA A 193 7.71 -2.72 -3.39
CA ALA A 193 6.89 -2.17 -4.47
C ALA A 193 7.43 -2.55 -5.84
N LEU A 194 8.76 -2.60 -6.02
CA LEU A 194 9.39 -3.06 -7.27
C LEU A 194 9.03 -4.52 -7.58
N ALA A 195 9.13 -5.41 -6.59
CA ALA A 195 8.76 -6.82 -6.74
C ALA A 195 7.28 -6.97 -7.10
N LEU A 196 6.40 -6.23 -6.42
CA LEU A 196 4.97 -6.21 -6.71
C LEU A 196 4.68 -5.70 -8.12
N GLY A 197 5.36 -4.63 -8.56
CA GLY A 197 5.21 -4.09 -9.91
C GLY A 197 5.60 -5.10 -10.99
N HIS A 198 6.71 -5.82 -10.79
CA HIS A 198 7.13 -6.89 -11.69
C HIS A 198 6.17 -8.09 -11.66
N LEU A 199 5.69 -8.50 -10.49
CA LEU A 199 4.71 -9.58 -10.35
C LEU A 199 3.43 -9.25 -11.12
N LEU A 200 2.82 -8.10 -10.85
CA LEU A 200 1.55 -7.68 -11.47
C LEU A 200 1.69 -7.47 -12.99
N LEU A 201 2.83 -6.92 -13.44
CA LEU A 201 3.11 -6.82 -14.87
C LEU A 201 3.23 -8.22 -15.51
N GLY A 202 3.99 -9.12 -14.89
CA GLY A 202 4.15 -10.50 -15.31
C GLY A 202 2.83 -11.25 -15.41
N GLU A 203 1.99 -11.15 -14.38
CA GLU A 203 0.64 -11.72 -14.36
C GLU A 203 -0.25 -11.16 -15.48
N SER A 204 -0.24 -9.84 -15.68
CA SER A 204 -1.05 -9.20 -16.72
C SER A 204 -0.61 -9.63 -18.13
N GLU A 205 0.70 -9.73 -18.39
CA GLU A 205 1.24 -10.24 -19.66
C GLU A 205 0.89 -11.73 -19.85
N GLY A 206 0.97 -12.54 -18.78
CA GLY A 206 0.60 -13.95 -18.80
C GLY A 206 -0.88 -14.18 -19.13
N LEU A 207 -1.78 -13.39 -18.53
CA LEU A 207 -3.22 -13.43 -18.81
C LEU A 207 -3.57 -12.97 -20.23
N LEU A 208 -2.75 -12.11 -20.82
CA LEU A 208 -2.84 -11.71 -22.24
C LEU A 208 -2.21 -12.73 -23.20
N GLY A 209 -1.59 -13.79 -22.69
CA GLY A 209 -0.90 -14.81 -23.47
C GLY A 209 0.51 -14.42 -23.93
N HIS A 210 1.03 -13.27 -23.47
CA HIS A 210 2.36 -12.77 -23.80
C HIS A 210 3.43 -13.39 -22.87
N HIS A 211 3.52 -14.72 -22.83
CA HIS A 211 4.38 -15.42 -21.88
C HIS A 211 5.88 -15.11 -22.04
N ASP A 212 6.33 -14.75 -23.24
CA ASP A 212 7.70 -14.29 -23.49
C ASP A 212 8.02 -12.98 -22.74
N ASN A 213 7.03 -12.08 -22.63
CA ASN A 213 7.16 -10.83 -21.87
C ASN A 213 6.95 -11.05 -20.37
N ALA A 214 6.06 -11.97 -19.99
CA ALA A 214 5.76 -12.27 -18.60
C ALA A 214 6.99 -12.83 -17.86
N ARG A 215 7.68 -13.79 -18.48
CA ARG A 215 8.80 -14.53 -17.87
C ARG A 215 9.89 -13.65 -17.23
N PRO A 216 10.50 -12.65 -17.89
CA PRO A 216 11.53 -11.83 -17.27
C PRO A 216 11.03 -11.03 -16.06
N HIS A 217 9.78 -10.55 -16.08
CA HIS A 217 9.20 -9.84 -14.95
C HIS A 217 8.91 -10.78 -13.78
N LEU A 218 8.37 -11.97 -14.04
CA LEU A 218 8.10 -12.97 -13.01
C LEU A 218 9.39 -13.50 -12.37
N LEU A 219 10.45 -13.72 -13.17
CA LEU A 219 11.78 -14.05 -12.64
C LEU A 219 12.29 -12.97 -11.68
N ARG A 220 12.19 -11.70 -12.10
CA ARG A 220 12.61 -10.58 -11.25
C ARG A 220 11.82 -10.49 -9.95
N ALA A 221 10.52 -10.75 -9.99
CA ALA A 221 9.69 -10.81 -8.78
C ALA A 221 10.10 -11.96 -7.85
N VAL A 222 10.35 -13.16 -8.38
CA VAL A 222 10.85 -14.31 -7.59
C VAL A 222 12.17 -13.98 -6.90
N ASP A 223 13.12 -13.39 -7.63
CA ASP A 223 14.43 -13.03 -7.08
C ASP A 223 14.29 -12.05 -5.89
N VAL A 224 13.53 -10.96 -6.08
CA VAL A 224 13.38 -9.93 -5.05
C VAL A 224 12.57 -10.43 -3.85
N TYR A 225 11.48 -11.18 -4.06
CA TYR A 225 10.73 -11.75 -2.93
C TYR A 225 11.53 -12.81 -2.16
N GLY A 226 12.41 -13.55 -2.83
CA GLY A 226 13.37 -14.45 -2.18
C GLY A 226 14.38 -13.70 -1.29
N GLU A 227 14.89 -12.55 -1.75
CA GLU A 227 15.75 -11.65 -0.97
C GLU A 227 15.03 -11.03 0.24
N LEU A 228 13.74 -10.71 0.08
CA LEU A 228 12.87 -10.15 1.14
C LEU A 228 12.37 -11.22 2.12
N HIS A 229 12.57 -12.50 1.82
CA HIS A 229 12.00 -13.63 2.56
C HIS A 229 10.46 -13.60 2.65
N ASP A 230 9.80 -13.05 1.62
CA ASP A 230 8.35 -13.04 1.51
C ASP A 230 7.86 -14.28 0.76
N HIS A 231 7.70 -15.38 1.50
CA HIS A 231 7.30 -16.66 0.90
C HIS A 231 5.88 -16.66 0.32
N VAL A 232 5.00 -15.71 0.70
CA VAL A 232 3.64 -15.64 0.16
C VAL A 232 3.69 -15.12 -1.28
N TYR A 233 4.36 -13.99 -1.49
CA TYR A 233 4.47 -13.42 -2.83
C TYR A 233 5.52 -14.12 -3.69
N GLU A 234 6.57 -14.70 -3.11
CA GLU A 234 7.49 -15.57 -3.83
C GLU A 234 6.74 -16.77 -4.42
N ALA A 235 5.87 -17.42 -3.62
CA ALA A 235 5.11 -18.56 -4.10
C ALA A 235 4.15 -18.19 -5.24
N ARG A 236 3.48 -17.04 -5.13
CA ARG A 236 2.63 -16.49 -6.20
C ARG A 236 3.43 -16.24 -7.48
N ALA A 237 4.56 -15.57 -7.38
CA ALA A 237 5.43 -15.29 -8.52
C ALA A 237 5.95 -16.58 -9.19
N ARG A 238 6.36 -17.58 -8.40
CA ARG A 238 6.81 -18.89 -8.90
C ARG A 238 5.70 -19.65 -9.62
N TRP A 239 4.48 -19.60 -9.11
CA TRP A 239 3.32 -20.22 -9.76
C TRP A 239 3.09 -19.63 -11.16
N ASP A 240 3.03 -18.30 -11.26
CA ASP A 240 2.79 -17.63 -12.56
C ASP A 240 3.98 -17.79 -13.52
N LEU A 241 5.21 -17.85 -12.98
CA LEU A 241 6.40 -18.17 -13.77
C LEU A 241 6.33 -19.59 -14.32
N GLY A 242 5.93 -20.57 -13.49
CA GLY A 242 5.74 -21.95 -13.90
C GLY A 242 4.69 -22.10 -15.00
N LEU A 243 3.56 -21.39 -14.87
CA LEU A 243 2.54 -21.33 -15.92
C LEU A 243 3.09 -20.71 -17.21
N SER A 244 3.80 -19.59 -17.13
CA SER A 244 4.40 -18.95 -18.31
C SER A 244 5.40 -19.85 -19.01
N CYS A 245 6.27 -20.54 -18.27
CA CYS A 245 7.20 -21.53 -18.83
C CYS A 245 6.46 -22.71 -19.48
N TYR A 246 5.36 -23.18 -18.87
CA TYR A 246 4.55 -24.26 -19.44
C TYR A 246 3.97 -23.87 -20.81
N TYR A 247 3.42 -22.65 -20.94
CA TYR A 247 2.87 -22.16 -22.20
C TYR A 247 3.96 -21.88 -23.26
N LEU A 248 5.16 -21.53 -22.83
CA LEU A 248 6.35 -21.45 -23.70
C LEU A 248 6.93 -22.83 -24.09
N GLN A 249 6.35 -23.92 -23.59
CA GLN A 249 6.82 -25.30 -23.78
C GLN A 249 8.21 -25.57 -23.18
N ASP A 250 8.68 -24.70 -22.29
CA ASP A 250 9.86 -24.94 -21.46
C ASP A 250 9.44 -25.73 -20.21
N TYR A 251 9.13 -27.00 -20.44
CA TYR A 251 8.57 -27.88 -19.40
C TYR A 251 9.56 -28.17 -18.27
N ALA A 252 10.87 -28.15 -18.56
CA ALA A 252 11.90 -28.31 -17.53
C ALA A 252 11.88 -27.12 -16.56
N ALA A 253 11.89 -25.89 -17.07
CA ALA A 253 11.80 -24.69 -16.23
C ALA A 253 10.44 -24.60 -15.52
N ALA A 254 9.35 -24.97 -16.21
CA ALA A 254 8.03 -24.99 -15.59
C ALA A 254 8.00 -25.93 -14.38
N ARG A 255 8.47 -27.17 -14.57
CA ARG A 255 8.55 -28.18 -13.52
C ARG A 255 9.41 -27.73 -12.34
N GLU A 256 10.57 -27.12 -12.60
CA GLU A 256 11.42 -26.56 -11.55
C GLU A 256 10.65 -25.56 -10.66
N GLN A 257 9.89 -24.64 -11.26
CA GLN A 257 9.11 -23.67 -10.49
C GLN A 257 7.98 -24.33 -9.68
N PHE A 258 7.29 -25.32 -10.26
CA PHE A 258 6.24 -26.05 -9.55
C PHE A 258 6.78 -26.94 -8.42
N GLU A 259 7.97 -27.53 -8.57
CA GLU A 259 8.65 -28.26 -7.51
C GLU A 259 9.11 -27.30 -6.40
N ALA A 260 9.60 -26.11 -6.75
CA ALA A 260 10.03 -25.09 -5.79
C ALA A 260 8.87 -24.47 -4.98
N VAL A 261 7.70 -24.25 -5.61
CA VAL A 261 6.54 -23.62 -4.94
C VAL A 261 5.78 -24.58 -4.03
N LEU A 262 5.86 -25.89 -4.28
CA LEU A 262 5.12 -26.90 -3.51
C LEU A 262 5.37 -26.82 -1.99
N PRO A 263 6.62 -26.86 -1.49
CA PRO A 263 6.89 -26.77 -0.05
C PRO A 263 6.41 -25.43 0.53
N MET A 264 6.47 -24.33 -0.23
CA MET A 264 5.96 -23.03 0.23
C MET A 264 4.46 -23.07 0.48
N TYR A 265 3.67 -23.64 -0.44
CA TYR A 265 2.23 -23.79 -0.24
C TYR A 265 1.89 -24.78 0.90
N GLU A 266 2.71 -25.81 1.11
CA GLU A 266 2.55 -26.72 2.26
C GLU A 266 2.80 -26.00 3.59
N ASP A 267 3.85 -25.18 3.68
CA ASP A 267 4.18 -24.38 4.86
C ASP A 267 3.12 -23.29 5.13
N LEU A 268 2.60 -22.66 4.07
CA LEU A 268 1.50 -21.69 4.12
C LEU A 268 0.13 -22.33 4.37
N LYS A 269 0.04 -23.67 4.42
CA LYS A 269 -1.21 -24.45 4.60
C LYS A 269 -2.27 -24.15 3.54
N GLN A 270 -1.84 -23.81 2.32
CA GLN A 270 -2.73 -23.54 1.19
C GLN A 270 -3.09 -24.86 0.48
N HIS A 271 -3.95 -25.66 1.11
CA HIS A 271 -4.26 -27.02 0.65
C HIS A 271 -4.78 -27.11 -0.79
N ASP A 272 -5.55 -26.11 -1.23
CA ASP A 272 -6.07 -26.05 -2.61
C ASP A 272 -4.94 -25.83 -3.63
N GLU A 273 -4.00 -24.93 -3.33
CA GLU A 273 -2.85 -24.67 -4.20
C GLU A 273 -1.89 -25.87 -4.24
N VAL A 274 -1.66 -26.54 -3.10
CA VAL A 274 -0.92 -27.81 -3.03
C VAL A 274 -1.53 -28.87 -3.96
N ALA A 275 -2.86 -28.99 -3.97
CA ALA A 275 -3.55 -29.95 -4.85
C ALA A 275 -3.37 -29.59 -6.33
N LYS A 276 -3.47 -28.30 -6.69
CA LYS A 276 -3.23 -27.84 -8.07
C LYS A 276 -1.81 -28.15 -8.53
N VAL A 277 -0.81 -27.81 -7.72
CA VAL A 277 0.60 -28.07 -8.04
C VAL A 277 0.86 -29.56 -8.21
N LYS A 278 0.36 -30.41 -7.30
CA LYS A 278 0.49 -31.88 -7.40
C LYS A 278 -0.13 -32.44 -8.68
N ASN A 279 -1.29 -31.91 -9.10
CA ASN A 279 -1.92 -32.32 -10.37
C ASN A 279 -1.05 -31.95 -11.58
N VAL A 280 -0.46 -30.76 -11.58
CA VAL A 280 0.45 -30.31 -12.66
C VAL A 280 1.71 -31.17 -12.71
N LEU A 281 2.33 -31.44 -11.56
CA LEU A 281 3.53 -32.30 -11.48
C LEU A 281 3.25 -33.74 -11.90
N ALA A 282 2.09 -34.30 -11.54
CA ALA A 282 1.69 -35.64 -11.99
C ALA A 282 1.53 -35.71 -13.52
N HIS A 283 1.03 -34.63 -14.13
CA HIS A 283 0.91 -34.52 -15.59
C HIS A 283 2.27 -34.47 -16.29
N PHE A 284 3.26 -33.78 -15.72
CA PHE A 284 4.64 -33.82 -16.22
C PHE A 284 5.24 -35.23 -16.15
N ALA A 285 5.12 -35.89 -14.99
CA ALA A 285 5.60 -37.25 -14.80
C ALA A 285 4.97 -38.25 -15.79
N ALA A 286 3.67 -38.13 -16.08
CA ALA A 286 2.97 -38.97 -17.05
C ALA A 286 3.45 -38.75 -18.50
N ARG A 287 3.95 -37.54 -18.83
CA ARG A 287 4.50 -37.19 -20.14
C ARG A 287 6.01 -37.44 -20.27
N GLY A 288 6.68 -37.81 -19.18
CA GLY A 288 8.13 -38.03 -19.17
C GLY A 288 8.93 -36.74 -19.30
N VAL A 289 8.36 -35.60 -18.90
CA VAL A 289 8.99 -34.27 -18.91
C VAL A 289 9.16 -33.73 -17.50
#